data_AF-A0A842Y725-F1
#
_entry.id   AF-A0A842Y725-F1
#
_cell.length_a   1.000
_cell.length_b   1.000
_cell.length_c   1.000
_cell.angle_alpha   90.00
_cell.angle_beta   90.00
_cell.angle_gamma   90.00
#
_symmetry.space_group_name_H-M   'P 1'
#
loop_
_entity.id
_entity.type
_entity.pdbx_description
1 polymer ?
#
loop_
_entity_poly.entity_id
_entity_poly.type
_entity_poly.pdbx_seq_one_letter_code
_entity_poly.pdbx_strand_id
1 'polypeptide(L)'
;MARILREAFRQNGVLSQADVAEMLGISTGTVSKDIREYQIENQVVLPYRGTIHDLGRAITHKKMIIGHFLKNVQTPDISRITGHTEEACDRYIKSYKKVRTLYSSMNHNEISRTLDMSESLVKEYIVIHEEFNKMEEKINDGSNQE
;
A
#
# COMPACT_ATOMS: atom_id res chain seq x y z
N MET A 1 -15.20 9.74 -7.16
CA MET A 1 -15.12 8.96 -5.91
C MET A 1 -14.37 9.66 -4.79
N ALA A 2 -13.10 10.03 -5.01
CA ALA A 2 -12.22 10.62 -3.99
C ALA A 2 -12.85 11.79 -3.21
N ARG A 3 -13.54 12.71 -3.90
CA ARG A 3 -14.21 13.85 -3.26
C ARG A 3 -15.26 13.43 -2.22
N ILE A 4 -16.13 12.47 -2.55
CA ILE A 4 -17.21 12.00 -1.68
C ILE A 4 -16.64 11.34 -0.42
N LEU A 5 -15.64 10.48 -0.59
CA LEU A 5 -14.98 9.78 0.52
C LEU A 5 -14.27 10.77 1.47
N ARG A 6 -13.50 11.72 0.91
CA ARG A 6 -12.82 12.75 1.72
C ARG A 6 -13.81 13.64 2.46
N GLU A 7 -14.91 14.01 1.82
CA GLU A 7 -15.91 14.87 2.44
C GLU A 7 -16.66 14.17 3.58
N ALA A 8 -17.05 12.91 3.38
CA ALA A 8 -17.61 12.10 4.46
C ALA A 8 -16.64 12.02 5.65
N PHE A 9 -15.36 11.76 5.38
CA PHE A 9 -14.34 11.67 6.42
C PHE A 9 -14.13 12.97 7.19
N ARG A 10 -14.13 14.13 6.51
CA ARG A 10 -14.05 15.46 7.17
C ARG A 10 -15.23 15.72 8.11
N GLN A 11 -16.37 15.10 7.84
CA GLN A 11 -17.58 15.21 8.66
C GLN A 11 -17.68 14.10 9.71
N ASN A 12 -16.55 13.45 10.05
CA ASN A 12 -16.47 12.30 10.96
C ASN A 12 -17.30 11.08 10.53
N GLY A 13 -17.65 10.98 9.25
CA GLY A 13 -18.31 9.82 8.65
C GLY A 13 -17.34 8.92 7.88
N VAL A 14 -17.64 7.63 7.79
CA VAL A 14 -16.80 6.69 7.01
C VAL A 14 -17.70 5.84 6.12
N LEU A 15 -17.62 6.08 4.81
CA LEU A 15 -18.41 5.34 3.82
C LEU A 15 -17.75 4.02 3.45
N SER A 16 -18.53 2.96 3.34
CA SER A 16 -18.13 1.72 2.69
C SER A 16 -18.27 1.84 1.16
N GLN A 17 -17.68 0.88 0.44
CA GLN A 17 -17.86 0.81 -1.02
C GLN A 17 -19.33 0.56 -1.40
N ALA A 18 -20.10 -0.11 -0.54
CA ALA A 18 -21.53 -0.33 -0.73
C ALA A 18 -22.33 0.97 -0.59
N ASP A 19 -22.01 1.81 0.40
CA ASP A 19 -22.67 3.11 0.57
C ASP A 19 -22.45 4.00 -0.66
N VAL A 20 -21.21 4.04 -1.17
CA VAL A 20 -20.88 4.82 -2.38
C VAL A 20 -21.55 4.24 -3.63
N ALA A 21 -21.65 2.91 -3.74
CA ALA A 21 -22.35 2.24 -4.84
C ALA A 21 -23.82 2.64 -4.88
N GLU A 22 -24.49 2.59 -3.73
CA GLU A 22 -25.90 2.95 -3.57
C GLU A 22 -26.13 4.43 -3.90
N MET A 23 -25.32 5.34 -3.34
CA MET A 23 -25.44 6.78 -3.57
C MET A 23 -25.27 7.19 -5.04
N LEU A 24 -24.49 6.43 -5.81
CA LEU A 24 -24.16 6.73 -7.20
C LEU A 24 -24.95 5.88 -8.22
N GLY A 25 -25.72 4.89 -7.76
CA GLY A 25 -26.46 3.97 -8.63
C GLY A 25 -25.54 3.10 -9.51
N ILE A 26 -24.38 2.68 -9.00
CA ILE A 26 -23.39 1.87 -9.74
C ILE A 26 -23.01 0.62 -8.96
N SER A 27 -22.33 -0.34 -9.62
CA SER A 27 -21.89 -1.57 -8.96
C SER A 27 -20.75 -1.31 -7.96
N THR A 28 -20.71 -2.07 -6.86
CA THR A 28 -19.58 -2.08 -5.91
C THR A 28 -18.24 -2.44 -6.58
N GLY A 29 -18.28 -3.25 -7.66
CA GLY A 29 -17.10 -3.55 -8.47
C GLY A 29 -16.53 -2.32 -9.16
N THR A 30 -17.39 -1.47 -9.74
CA THR A 30 -17.01 -0.17 -10.32
C THR A 30 -16.40 0.73 -9.24
N VAL A 31 -17.04 0.81 -8.07
CA VAL A 31 -16.52 1.59 -6.93
C VAL A 31 -15.11 1.14 -6.52
N SER A 32 -14.92 -0.17 -6.39
CA SER A 32 -13.64 -0.77 -6.00
C SER A 32 -12.54 -0.47 -7.02
N LYS A 33 -12.86 -0.60 -8.31
CA LYS A 33 -11.95 -0.30 -9.42
C LYS A 33 -11.54 1.19 -9.41
N ASP A 34 -12.50 2.09 -9.38
CA ASP A 34 -12.27 3.54 -9.39
C ASP A 34 -11.44 4.01 -8.18
N ILE A 35 -11.73 3.48 -6.99
CA ILE A 35 -10.93 3.76 -5.78
C ILE A 35 -9.50 3.27 -5.99
N ARG A 36 -9.31 2.04 -6.47
CA ARG A 36 -7.99 1.46 -6.69
C ARG A 36 -7.18 2.27 -7.70
N GLU A 37 -7.75 2.58 -8.85
CA GLU A 37 -7.09 3.34 -9.91
C GLU A 37 -6.70 4.74 -9.41
N TYR A 38 -7.63 5.46 -8.78
CA TYR A 38 -7.35 6.77 -8.22
C TYR A 38 -6.22 6.75 -7.19
N GLN A 39 -6.21 5.79 -6.27
CA GLN A 39 -5.16 5.65 -5.26
C GLN A 39 -3.78 5.39 -5.88
N ILE A 40 -3.72 4.54 -6.93
CA ILE A 40 -2.49 4.23 -7.64
C ILE A 40 -1.99 5.46 -8.42
N GLU A 41 -2.85 6.08 -9.22
CA GLU A 41 -2.50 7.23 -10.06
C GLU A 41 -2.01 8.42 -9.22
N ASN A 42 -2.70 8.70 -8.12
CA ASN A 42 -2.42 9.87 -7.29
C ASN A 42 -1.47 9.56 -6.14
N GLN A 43 -1.05 8.29 -5.97
CA GLN A 43 -0.17 7.87 -4.87
C GLN A 43 -0.72 8.28 -3.49
N VAL A 44 -2.04 8.13 -3.29
CA VAL A 44 -2.75 8.46 -2.05
C VAL A 44 -3.58 7.30 -1.55
N VAL A 45 -3.95 7.34 -0.27
CA VAL A 45 -4.95 6.44 0.30
C VAL A 45 -6.23 7.23 0.54
N LEU A 46 -7.36 6.71 0.07
CA LEU A 46 -8.67 7.33 0.23
C LEU A 46 -9.30 6.89 1.57
N PRO A 47 -9.95 7.80 2.33
CA PRO A 47 -10.54 7.45 3.61
C PRO A 47 -11.93 6.82 3.41
N TYR A 48 -11.98 5.49 3.28
CA TYR A 48 -13.22 4.72 3.22
C TYR A 48 -13.15 3.58 4.25
N ARG A 49 -14.26 2.89 4.49
CA ARG A 49 -14.37 1.91 5.58
C ARG A 49 -13.30 0.81 5.50
N GLY A 50 -12.89 0.43 4.29
CA GLY A 50 -11.85 -0.56 4.08
C GLY A 50 -10.44 -0.09 4.47
N THR A 51 -10.15 1.21 4.37
CA THR A 51 -8.85 1.80 4.74
C THR A 51 -8.81 2.21 6.20
N ILE A 52 -9.85 2.91 6.68
CA ILE A 52 -9.90 3.42 8.05
C ILE A 52 -9.94 2.31 9.10
N HIS A 53 -10.58 1.19 8.78
CA HIS A 53 -10.72 0.05 9.69
C HIS A 53 -9.88 -1.17 9.26
N ASP A 54 -8.96 -1.01 8.31
CA ASP A 54 -8.08 -2.08 7.82
C ASP A 54 -8.84 -3.38 7.41
N LEU A 55 -10.03 -3.23 6.79
CA LEU A 55 -10.93 -4.36 6.45
C LEU A 55 -10.65 -5.00 5.09
N GLY A 56 -9.64 -4.53 4.35
CA GLY A 56 -9.31 -4.99 3.00
C GLY A 56 -8.00 -5.78 2.92
N ARG A 57 -7.78 -6.49 1.80
CA ARG A 57 -6.46 -7.00 1.43
C ARG A 57 -5.53 -5.79 1.20
N ALA A 58 -4.75 -5.45 2.21
CA ALA A 58 -3.91 -4.24 2.29
C ALA A 58 -2.68 -4.25 1.35
N ILE A 59 -2.75 -4.93 0.20
CA ILE A 59 -1.64 -5.03 -0.76
C ILE A 59 -1.25 -3.64 -1.25
N THR A 60 -2.24 -2.81 -1.59
CA THR A 60 -2.00 -1.45 -2.09
C THR A 60 -1.39 -0.55 -1.02
N HIS A 61 -1.87 -0.54 0.22
CA HIS A 61 -1.34 0.36 1.26
C HIS A 61 0.05 -0.05 1.70
N LYS A 62 0.28 -1.35 1.85
CA LYS A 62 1.60 -1.91 2.13
C LYS A 62 2.60 -1.53 1.04
N LYS A 63 2.22 -1.67 -0.23
CA LYS A 63 3.06 -1.27 -1.38
C LYS A 63 3.37 0.23 -1.36
N MET A 64 2.37 1.07 -1.09
CA MET A 64 2.54 2.53 -0.95
C MET A 64 3.51 2.90 0.18
N ILE A 65 3.27 2.38 1.38
CA ILE A 65 4.10 2.64 2.58
C ILE A 65 5.55 2.22 2.32
N ILE A 66 5.76 1.00 1.81
CA ILE A 66 7.12 0.49 1.53
C ILE A 66 7.75 1.26 0.38
N GLY A 67 6.99 1.59 -0.66
CA GLY A 67 7.48 2.38 -1.79
C GLY A 67 7.99 3.75 -1.36
N HIS A 68 7.27 4.46 -0.48
CA HIS A 68 7.75 5.71 0.09
C HIS A 68 8.96 5.51 1.00
N PHE A 69 8.97 4.46 1.83
CA PHE A 69 10.12 4.12 2.67
C PHE A 69 11.38 3.87 1.82
N LEU A 70 11.27 3.15 0.71
CA LEU A 70 12.38 2.88 -0.20
C LEU A 70 12.88 4.14 -0.92
N LYS A 71 12.02 5.16 -1.08
CA LYS A 71 12.39 6.51 -1.55
C LYS A 71 12.94 7.43 -0.44
N ASN A 72 13.31 6.88 0.72
CA ASN A 72 13.82 7.62 1.88
C ASN A 72 12.86 8.67 2.46
N VAL A 73 11.55 8.52 2.26
CA VAL A 73 10.54 9.37 2.92
C VAL A 73 10.44 8.97 4.40
N GLN A 74 10.39 9.95 5.31
CA GLN A 74 10.32 9.68 6.75
C GLN A 74 8.94 9.17 7.17
N THR A 75 8.88 8.30 8.19
CA THR A 75 7.62 7.72 8.70
C THR A 75 6.51 8.75 8.97
N PRO A 76 6.77 9.93 9.58
CA PRO A 76 5.74 10.94 9.77
C PRO A 76 5.12 11.46 8.47
N ASP A 77 5.92 11.59 7.41
CA ASP A 77 5.43 12.00 6.09
C ASP A 77 4.68 10.87 5.39
N ILE A 78 5.16 9.63 5.51
CA ILE A 78 4.44 8.45 5.01
C ILE A 78 3.06 8.34 5.69
N SER A 79 3.00 8.53 7.00
CA SER A 79 1.76 8.59 7.79
C SER A 79 0.79 9.63 7.22
N ARG A 80 1.25 10.87 7.01
CA ARG A 80 0.43 11.94 6.41
C ARG A 80 -0.06 11.61 5.01
N ILE A 81 0.80 11.07 4.15
CA ILE A 81 0.48 10.73 2.76
C ILE A 81 -0.53 9.58 2.68
N THR A 82 -0.34 8.57 3.54
CA THR A 82 -1.11 7.32 3.50
C THR A 82 -2.30 7.30 4.47
N GLY A 83 -2.48 8.33 5.30
CA GLY A 83 -3.57 8.41 6.28
C GLY A 83 -3.51 7.33 7.36
N HIS A 84 -2.38 6.64 7.50
CA HIS A 84 -2.14 5.65 8.55
C HIS A 84 -1.46 6.29 9.76
N THR A 85 -1.57 5.67 10.93
CA THR A 85 -0.74 6.09 12.07
C THR A 85 0.73 5.73 11.83
N GLU A 86 1.64 6.45 12.47
CA GLU A 86 3.07 6.17 12.36
C GLU A 86 3.40 4.74 12.82
N GLU A 87 2.72 4.24 13.86
CA GLU A 87 2.87 2.87 14.35
C GLU A 87 2.42 1.81 13.32
N ALA A 88 1.37 2.10 12.56
CA ALA A 88 0.91 1.23 11.48
C ALA A 88 1.94 1.21 10.34
N CYS A 89 2.45 2.39 9.93
CA CYS A 89 3.53 2.48 8.93
C CYS A 89 4.78 1.70 9.36
N ASP A 90 5.24 1.91 10.59
CA ASP A 90 6.41 1.24 11.15
C ASP A 90 6.25 -0.29 11.19
N ARG A 91 5.05 -0.80 11.47
CA ARG A 91 4.77 -2.23 11.47
C ARG A 91 5.00 -2.85 10.09
N TYR A 92 4.52 -2.20 9.03
CA TYR A 92 4.76 -2.64 7.65
C TYR A 92 6.25 -2.56 7.28
N ILE A 93 6.90 -1.44 7.61
CA ILE A 93 8.33 -1.22 7.33
C ILE A 93 9.20 -2.27 8.05
N LYS A 94 8.94 -2.55 9.33
CA LYS A 94 9.67 -3.57 10.11
C LYS A 94 9.49 -4.97 9.52
N SER A 95 8.27 -5.32 9.15
CA SER A 95 7.96 -6.61 8.53
C SER A 95 8.67 -6.78 7.20
N TYR A 96 8.66 -5.73 6.36
CA TYR A 96 9.39 -5.69 5.10
C TYR A 96 10.90 -5.85 5.30
N LYS A 97 11.50 -5.11 6.26
CA LYS A 97 12.95 -5.21 6.56
C LYS A 97 13.36 -6.64 6.92
N LYS A 98 12.57 -7.33 7.75
CA LYS A 98 12.84 -8.73 8.11
C LYS A 98 12.85 -9.65 6.89
N VAL A 99 11.86 -9.52 6.00
CA VAL A 99 11.79 -10.30 4.76
C VAL A 99 12.98 -9.98 3.86
N ARG A 100 13.30 -8.70 3.66
CA ARG A 100 14.42 -8.26 2.81
C ARG A 100 15.76 -8.82 3.30
N THR A 101 16.01 -8.85 4.61
CA THR A 101 17.25 -9.40 5.18
C THR A 101 17.43 -10.89 4.89
N LEU A 102 16.34 -11.67 4.85
CA LEU A 102 16.40 -13.12 4.63
C LEU A 102 16.29 -13.51 3.15
N TYR A 103 15.83 -12.59 2.30
CA TYR A 103 15.58 -12.83 0.88
C TYR A 103 16.82 -13.33 0.12
N SER A 104 18.03 -12.92 0.51
CA SER A 104 19.27 -13.34 -0.16
C SER A 104 19.75 -14.75 0.22
N SER A 105 19.26 -15.32 1.32
CA SER A 105 19.78 -16.59 1.87
C SER A 105 18.75 -17.71 2.00
N MET A 106 17.45 -17.38 1.89
CA MET A 106 16.36 -18.32 2.11
C MET A 106 15.31 -18.20 1.01
N ASN A 107 14.63 -19.30 0.70
CA ASN A 107 13.48 -19.27 -0.19
C ASN A 107 12.21 -18.76 0.54
N HIS A 108 11.20 -18.36 -0.22
CA HIS A 108 9.94 -17.77 0.30
C HIS A 108 9.26 -18.62 1.40
N ASN A 109 9.33 -19.96 1.30
CA ASN A 109 8.69 -20.87 2.25
C ASN A 109 9.47 -20.95 3.56
N GLU A 110 10.80 -20.92 3.47
CA GLU A 110 11.69 -20.84 4.64
C GLU A 110 11.47 -19.52 5.37
N ILE A 111 11.45 -18.40 4.65
CA ILE A 111 11.18 -17.06 5.23
C ILE A 111 9.82 -17.03 5.93
N SER A 112 8.79 -17.59 5.30
CA SER A 112 7.44 -17.70 5.87
C SER A 112 7.46 -18.42 7.23
N ARG A 113 8.15 -19.57 7.31
CA ARG A 113 8.30 -20.34 8.55
C ARG A 113 9.15 -19.61 9.60
N THR A 114 10.26 -18.99 9.19
CA THR A 114 11.18 -18.29 10.09
C THR A 114 10.55 -17.05 10.73
N LEU A 115 9.71 -16.33 9.98
CA LEU A 115 9.09 -15.08 10.43
C LEU A 115 7.66 -15.26 10.96
N ASP A 116 7.13 -16.48 10.97
CA ASP A 116 5.73 -16.78 11.28
C ASP A 116 4.75 -15.89 10.48
N MET A 117 5.00 -15.80 9.17
CA MET A 117 4.21 -15.04 8.22
C MET A 117 3.56 -15.99 7.21
N SER A 118 2.40 -15.64 6.66
CA SER A 118 1.83 -16.42 5.56
C SER A 118 2.74 -16.36 4.32
N GLU A 119 2.79 -17.44 3.53
CA GLU A 119 3.55 -17.45 2.27
C GLU A 119 3.09 -16.34 1.32
N SER A 120 1.79 -16.04 1.29
CA SER A 120 1.24 -14.95 0.49
C SER A 120 1.81 -13.59 0.91
N LEU A 121 1.94 -13.34 2.22
CA LEU A 121 2.48 -12.10 2.76
C LEU A 121 3.96 -11.94 2.39
N VAL A 122 4.74 -13.02 2.50
CA VAL A 122 6.16 -13.02 2.11
C VAL A 122 6.31 -12.76 0.61
N LYS A 123 5.52 -13.43 -0.23
CA LYS A 123 5.50 -13.21 -1.69
C LYS A 123 5.17 -11.76 -2.04
N GLU A 124 4.20 -11.14 -1.35
CA GLU A 124 3.89 -9.73 -1.55
C GLU A 124 5.08 -8.80 -1.25
N TYR A 125 5.78 -8.99 -0.13
CA TYR A 125 6.95 -8.18 0.21
C TYR A 125 8.10 -8.35 -0.80
N ILE A 126 8.29 -9.57 -1.31
CA ILE A 126 9.32 -9.88 -2.31
C ILE A 126 8.99 -9.22 -3.65
N VAL A 127 7.75 -9.33 -4.13
CA VAL A 127 7.30 -8.65 -5.35
C VAL A 127 7.51 -7.14 -5.26
N ILE A 128 7.17 -6.53 -4.12
CA ILE A 128 7.41 -5.09 -3.89
C ILE A 128 8.90 -4.75 -3.98
N HIS A 129 9.78 -5.60 -3.43
CA HIS A 129 11.23 -5.39 -3.48
C HIS A 129 11.78 -5.48 -4.91
N GLU A 130 11.39 -6.51 -5.66
CA GLU A 130 11.84 -6.73 -7.04
C GLU A 130 11.37 -5.63 -7.99
N GLU A 131 10.11 -5.19 -7.86
CA GLU A 131 9.56 -4.09 -8.65
C GLU A 131 10.33 -2.79 -8.41
N PHE A 132 10.73 -2.50 -7.17
CA PHE A 132 11.52 -1.33 -6.84
C PHE A 132 12.94 -1.39 -7.43
N ASN A 133 13.63 -2.52 -7.27
CA ASN A 133 14.99 -2.69 -7.83
C ASN A 133 14.98 -2.50 -9.36
N LYS A 134 13.98 -3.06 -10.06
CA LYS A 134 13.81 -2.88 -11.52
C LYS A 134 13.55 -1.42 -11.93
N MET A 135 12.94 -0.62 -11.07
CA MET A 135 12.72 0.81 -11.33
C MET A 135 14.02 1.62 -11.17
N GLU A 136 14.81 1.35 -10.13
CA GLU A 136 16.13 1.97 -9.91
C GLU A 136 17.11 1.68 -11.05
N GLU A 137 17.17 0.43 -11.52
CA GLU A 137 18.02 0.04 -12.66
C GLU A 137 17.69 0.85 -13.92
N LYS A 138 16.40 1.01 -14.24
CA LYS A 138 15.96 1.80 -15.41
C LYS A 138 16.27 3.29 -15.31
N ILE A 139 16.23 3.86 -14.10
CA ILE A 139 16.57 5.27 -13.89
C ILE A 139 18.08 5.46 -14.10
N ASN A 140 18.89 4.56 -13.54
CA ASN A 140 20.35 4.63 -13.65
C ASN A 140 20.86 4.41 -15.09
N ASP A 141 20.22 3.50 -15.85
CA ASP A 141 20.55 3.27 -17.26
C ASP A 141 20.17 4.45 -18.17
N GLY A 142 19.12 5.20 -17.82
CA GLY A 142 18.70 6.41 -18.54
C GLY A 142 19.55 7.65 -18.27
N SER A 143 20.14 7.75 -17.07
CA SER A 143 21.04 8.86 -16.69
C SER A 143 22.48 8.71 -17.20
N ASN A 144 22.85 7.56 -17.76
CA ASN A 144 24.19 7.29 -18.32
C ASN A 144 24.26 7.54 -19.85
N GLN A 145 23.25 8.16 -20.44
CA GLN A 145 23.17 8.45 -21.89
C GLN A 145 23.15 9.96 -22.23
N GLU A 146 23.44 10.86 -21.28
CA GLU A 146 23.60 12.30 -21.52
C GLU A 146 25.06 12.77 -21.42
#